data_AF-A0A6L6U796-F1
#
_entry.id   AF-A0A6L6U796-F1
#
_cell.length_a   1.000
_cell.length_b   1.000
_cell.length_c   1.000
_cell.angle_alpha   90.00
_cell.angle_beta   90.00
_cell.angle_gamma   90.00
#
_symmetry.space_group_name_H-M   'P 1'
#
loop_
_entity.id
_entity.type
_entity.pdbx_description
1 polymer ?
#
loop_
_entity_poly.entity_id
_entity_poly.type
_entity_poly.pdbx_seq_one_letter_code
_entity_poly.pdbx_strand_id
1 'polypeptide(L)'
;MINRAEKLSLLSEMIAFAQTDETINSIEYNFLFSIAKQLGISKEDFEYLFEHPVTYVHLKSHSERIVQFHRLVLLMNLDHKVSSKQLVKIHNFGLRMGLSHESINRVLDLMDSFPNKIVPPDFLIDIFKVQYN
;
A
#
# COMPACT_ATOMS: atom_id res chain seq x y z
N MET A 1 4.28 16.92 5.45
CA MET A 1 4.35 15.94 6.56
C MET A 1 2.93 15.52 6.86
N ILE A 2 2.64 14.23 6.74
CA ILE A 2 1.32 13.67 7.02
C ILE A 2 0.96 13.80 8.51
N ASN A 3 -0.29 14.16 8.80
CA ASN A 3 -0.83 14.30 10.13
C ASN A 3 -1.28 12.94 10.72
N ARG A 4 -1.69 12.92 12.00
CA ARG A 4 -2.09 11.66 12.67
C ARG A 4 -3.29 10.98 11.99
N ALA A 5 -4.29 11.73 11.55
CA ALA A 5 -5.46 11.16 10.88
C ALA A 5 -5.09 10.54 9.52
N GLU A 6 -4.21 11.19 8.76
CA GLU A 6 -3.67 10.63 7.52
C GLU A 6 -2.89 9.34 7.80
N LYS A 7 -2.02 9.33 8.83
CA LYS A 7 -1.26 8.12 9.21
C LYS A 7 -2.16 6.93 9.57
N LEU A 8 -3.18 7.15 10.39
CA LEU A 8 -4.15 6.12 10.75
C LEU A 8 -4.94 5.64 9.53
N SER A 9 -5.32 6.57 8.66
CA SER A 9 -6.02 6.25 7.42
C SER A 9 -5.18 5.36 6.50
N LEU A 10 -3.90 5.67 6.33
CA LEU A 10 -2.98 4.85 5.53
C LEU A 10 -2.87 3.43 6.08
N LEU A 11 -2.72 3.30 7.40
CA LEU A 11 -2.56 1.99 8.03
C LEU A 11 -3.86 1.19 7.99
N SER A 12 -5.00 1.83 8.24
CA SER A 12 -6.33 1.21 8.13
C SER A 12 -6.62 0.74 6.70
N GLU A 13 -6.18 1.51 5.70
CA GLU A 13 -6.28 1.12 4.30
C GLU A 13 -5.45 -0.13 4.00
N MET A 14 -4.23 -0.22 4.55
CA MET A 14 -3.37 -1.40 4.39
C MET A 14 -3.96 -2.63 5.09
N ILE A 15 -4.50 -2.47 6.30
CA ILE A 15 -5.20 -3.56 7.02
C ILE A 15 -6.40 -4.04 6.19
N ALA A 16 -7.24 -3.11 5.70
CA ALA A 16 -8.37 -3.46 4.84
C ALA A 16 -7.94 -4.12 3.52
N PHE A 17 -6.73 -3.82 3.02
CA PHE A 17 -6.17 -4.49 1.86
C PHE A 17 -5.75 -5.94 2.16
N ALA A 18 -5.04 -6.18 3.26
CA ALA A 18 -4.61 -7.52 3.68
C ALA A 18 -5.76 -8.39 4.20
N GLN A 19 -6.77 -7.80 4.85
CA GLN A 19 -7.99 -8.53 5.22
C GLN A 19 -8.68 -9.01 3.93
N THR A 20 -8.63 -10.32 3.73
CA THR A 20 -9.39 -11.06 2.72
C THR A 20 -10.44 -11.92 3.45
N ASP A 21 -11.01 -12.91 2.78
CA ASP A 21 -11.86 -13.90 3.46
C ASP A 21 -11.04 -14.78 4.44
N GLU A 22 -9.71 -14.76 4.33
CA GLU A 22 -8.77 -15.43 5.22
C GLU A 22 -8.22 -14.48 6.31
N THR A 23 -7.75 -15.04 7.42
CA THR A 23 -7.10 -14.28 8.50
C THR A 23 -5.72 -13.79 8.05
N ILE A 24 -5.37 -12.54 8.41
CA ILE A 24 -4.04 -11.97 8.17
C ILE A 24 -2.97 -12.88 8.78
N ASN A 25 -1.99 -13.26 7.97
CA ASN A 25 -0.93 -14.16 8.43
C ASN A 25 0.18 -13.42 9.20
N SER A 26 1.12 -14.16 9.80
CA SER A 26 2.17 -13.56 10.63
C SER A 26 3.15 -12.67 9.84
N ILE A 27 3.40 -12.96 8.57
CA ILE A 27 4.28 -12.16 7.69
C ILE A 27 3.62 -10.82 7.38
N GLU A 28 2.35 -10.85 6.96
CA GLU A 28 1.54 -9.65 6.70
C GLU A 28 1.37 -8.80 7.96
N TYR A 29 1.06 -9.41 9.11
CA TYR A 29 0.94 -8.69 10.39
C TYR A 29 2.25 -7.99 10.75
N ASN A 30 3.38 -8.69 10.64
CA ASN A 30 4.69 -8.12 10.95
C ASN A 30 5.05 -6.96 10.00
N PHE A 31 4.70 -7.08 8.72
CA PHE A 31 4.86 -5.99 7.76
C PHE A 31 4.00 -4.79 8.14
N LEU A 32 2.70 -4.96 8.37
CA LEU A 32 1.78 -3.91 8.80
C LEU A 32 2.26 -3.23 10.08
N PHE A 33 2.71 -4.00 11.07
CA PHE A 33 3.23 -3.47 12.32
C PHE A 33 4.54 -2.70 12.14
N SER A 34 5.41 -3.12 11.21
CA SER A 34 6.62 -2.37 10.87
C SER A 34 6.29 -0.99 10.29
N ILE A 35 5.24 -0.90 9.46
CA ILE A 35 4.76 0.38 8.91
C ILE A 35 4.13 1.23 10.01
N ALA A 36 3.36 0.64 10.93
CA ALA A 36 2.82 1.35 12.09
C ALA A 36 3.93 2.04 12.90
N LYS A 37 5.03 1.32 13.18
CA LYS A 37 6.21 1.88 13.85
C LYS A 37 6.85 3.02 13.07
N GLN A 38 7.02 2.87 11.76
CA GLN A 38 7.57 3.94 10.91
C GLN A 38 6.69 5.20 10.89
N LEU A 39 5.37 5.04 10.98
CA LEU A 39 4.42 6.15 11.07
C LEU A 39 4.35 6.76 12.49
N GLY A 40 4.95 6.12 13.49
CA GLY A 40 4.87 6.52 14.90
C GLY A 40 3.50 6.24 15.52
N ILE A 41 2.83 5.18 15.06
CA ILE A 41 1.57 4.68 15.61
C ILE A 41 1.90 3.64 16.68
N SER A 42 1.24 3.72 17.84
CA SER A 42 1.48 2.77 18.93
C SER A 42 0.95 1.39 18.58
N LYS A 43 1.37 0.35 19.32
CA LYS A 43 0.86 -1.00 19.11
C LYS A 43 -0.64 -1.06 19.38
N GLU A 44 -1.10 -0.36 20.42
CA GLU A 44 -2.49 -0.30 20.83
C GLU A 44 -3.35 0.37 19.76
N ASP A 45 -2.92 1.52 19.22
CA ASP A 45 -3.60 2.17 18.10
C ASP A 45 -3.62 1.27 16.85
N PHE A 46 -2.53 0.55 16.57
CA PHE A 46 -2.46 -0.38 15.44
C PHE A 46 -3.44 -1.55 15.59
N GLU A 47 -3.46 -2.21 16.75
CA GLU A 47 -4.37 -3.31 17.03
C GLU A 47 -5.83 -2.84 17.01
N TYR A 48 -6.10 -1.63 17.51
CA TYR A 48 -7.43 -1.01 17.48
C TYR A 48 -7.99 -0.87 16.04
N LEU A 49 -7.14 -0.60 15.05
CA LEU A 49 -7.57 -0.44 13.66
C LEU A 49 -8.11 -1.71 13.00
N PHE A 50 -7.83 -2.90 13.55
CA PHE A 50 -8.41 -4.15 13.03
C PHE A 50 -9.90 -4.26 13.32
N GLU A 51 -10.35 -3.73 14.45
CA GLU A 51 -11.75 -3.74 14.89
C GLU A 51 -12.47 -2.44 14.51
N HIS A 52 -11.72 -1.34 14.43
CA HIS A 52 -12.24 0.01 14.21
C HIS A 52 -11.52 0.69 13.04
N PRO A 53 -11.79 0.26 11.79
CA PRO A 53 -11.21 0.88 10.62
C PRO A 53 -11.61 2.35 10.54
N VAL A 54 -10.66 3.20 10.15
CA VAL A 54 -10.91 4.63 9.99
C VAL A 54 -11.23 4.97 8.55
N THR A 55 -12.04 6.02 8.38
CA THR A 55 -12.40 6.53 7.05
C THR A 55 -11.16 6.94 6.26
N TYR A 56 -11.16 6.64 4.96
CA TYR A 56 -10.11 7.06 4.05
C TYR A 56 -9.97 8.58 4.01
N VAL A 57 -8.73 9.05 4.19
CA VAL A 57 -8.33 10.46 4.09
C VAL A 57 -7.45 10.62 2.87
N HIS A 58 -7.84 11.52 1.97
CA HIS A 58 -7.04 11.83 0.78
C HIS A 58 -5.70 12.46 1.17
N LEU A 59 -4.62 11.78 0.81
CA LEU A 59 -3.28 12.37 0.87
C LEU A 59 -3.16 13.52 -0.12
N LYS A 60 -2.63 14.65 0.35
CA LYS A 60 -2.49 15.86 -0.46
C LYS A 60 -1.37 15.76 -1.47
N SER A 61 -0.23 15.18 -1.09
CA SER A 61 0.91 15.08 -2.00
C SER A 61 0.76 13.91 -2.96
N HIS A 62 1.10 14.14 -4.23
CA HIS A 62 1.24 13.06 -5.21
C HIS A 62 2.33 12.05 -4.80
N SER A 63 3.45 12.52 -4.26
CA SER A 63 4.53 11.64 -3.78
C SER A 63 4.09 10.75 -2.61
N GLU A 64 3.27 11.26 -1.69
CA GLU A 64 2.76 10.48 -0.57
C GLU A 64 1.81 9.36 -1.08
N ARG A 65 1.00 9.65 -2.10
CA ARG A 65 0.11 8.66 -2.74
C ARG A 65 0.88 7.55 -3.44
N ILE A 66 1.98 7.89 -4.09
CA ILE A 66 2.91 6.91 -4.70
C ILE A 66 3.52 6.00 -3.64
N VAL A 67 4.04 6.57 -2.55
CA VAL A 67 4.63 5.80 -1.45
C VAL A 67 3.60 4.87 -0.82
N GLN A 68 2.36 5.34 -0.66
CA GLN A 68 1.28 4.49 -0.14
C GLN A 68 0.95 3.34 -1.09
N PHE A 69 0.83 3.63 -2.39
CA PHE A 69 0.57 2.61 -3.39
C PHE A 69 1.67 1.54 -3.39
N HIS A 70 2.95 1.94 -3.32
CA HIS A 70 4.08 1.02 -3.20
C HIS A 70 3.99 0.11 -1.97
N ARG A 71 3.55 0.62 -0.82
CA ARG A 71 3.36 -0.20 0.38
C ARG A 71 2.30 -1.28 0.20
N LEU A 72 1.16 -0.95 -0.43
CA LEU A 72 0.11 -1.92 -0.74
C LEU A 72 0.60 -2.98 -1.73
N VAL A 73 1.38 -2.53 -2.71
CA VAL A 73 2.01 -3.38 -3.70
C VAL A 73 2.99 -4.37 -3.07
N LEU A 74 3.84 -3.92 -2.13
CA LEU A 74 4.73 -4.80 -1.35
C LEU A 74 3.94 -5.80 -0.51
N LEU A 75 2.90 -5.32 0.20
CA LEU A 75 2.02 -6.15 1.03
C LEU A 75 1.37 -7.28 0.23
N MET A 76 0.87 -6.98 -0.98
CA MET A 76 0.29 -7.96 -1.90
C MET A 76 1.24 -9.11 -2.27
N ASN A 77 2.56 -8.90 -2.20
CA ASN A 77 3.55 -9.85 -2.69
C ASN A 77 4.27 -10.66 -1.61
N LEU A 78 3.93 -10.45 -0.33
CA LEU A 78 4.58 -11.16 0.78
C LEU A 78 4.42 -12.69 0.68
N ASP A 79 3.30 -13.17 0.13
CA ASP A 79 3.01 -14.60 0.03
C ASP A 79 3.32 -15.21 -1.35
N HIS A 80 4.02 -14.47 -2.23
CA HIS A 80 4.46 -14.88 -3.57
C HIS A 80 3.36 -15.36 -4.55
N LYS A 81 2.09 -15.40 -4.14
CA LYS A 81 0.93 -15.78 -4.96
C LYS A 81 -0.05 -14.63 -5.00
N VAL A 82 -0.04 -13.87 -6.10
CA VAL A 82 -1.01 -12.80 -6.35
C VAL A 82 -2.21 -13.38 -7.09
N SER A 83 -3.39 -13.32 -6.48
CA SER A 83 -4.65 -13.71 -7.11
C SER A 83 -5.22 -12.60 -8.00
N SER A 84 -6.07 -12.96 -8.97
CA SER A 84 -6.80 -11.99 -9.80
C SER A 84 -7.66 -11.03 -8.97
N LYS A 85 -8.22 -11.49 -7.84
CA LYS A 85 -8.97 -10.65 -6.89
C LYS A 85 -8.06 -9.57 -6.27
N GLN A 86 -6.85 -9.93 -5.86
CA GLN A 86 -5.87 -8.98 -5.33
C GLN A 86 -5.42 -7.97 -6.39
N LEU A 87 -5.24 -8.40 -7.65
CA LEU A 87 -4.96 -7.49 -8.77
C LEU A 87 -6.07 -6.45 -8.96
N VAL A 88 -7.34 -6.88 -9.00
CA VAL A 88 -8.47 -5.95 -9.10
C VAL A 88 -8.51 -5.01 -7.88
N LYS A 89 -8.25 -5.52 -6.68
CA LYS A 89 -8.22 -4.72 -5.44
C LYS A 89 -7.13 -3.65 -5.52
N ILE A 90 -5.88 -4.00 -5.87
CA ILE A 90 -4.78 -3.03 -5.92
C ILE A 90 -5.01 -1.95 -6.98
N HIS A 91 -5.59 -2.33 -8.13
CA HIS A 91 -6.01 -1.39 -9.16
C HIS A 91 -7.01 -0.35 -8.63
N ASN A 92 -8.06 -0.81 -7.94
CA ASN A 92 -9.08 0.08 -7.38
C ASN A 92 -8.51 1.04 -6.33
N PHE A 93 -7.58 0.58 -5.50
CA PHE A 93 -6.90 1.44 -4.53
C PHE A 93 -6.04 2.50 -5.23
N GLY A 94 -5.24 2.11 -6.23
CA GLY A 94 -4.44 3.05 -7.01
C GLY A 94 -5.29 4.13 -7.70
N LEU A 95 -6.43 3.74 -8.30
CA LEU A 95 -7.36 4.68 -8.92
C LEU A 95 -8.01 5.61 -7.90
N ARG A 96 -8.41 5.12 -6.71
CA ARG A 96 -8.94 5.94 -5.61
C ARG A 96 -7.91 6.95 -5.08
N MET A 97 -6.63 6.60 -5.14
CA MET A 97 -5.52 7.52 -4.86
C MET A 97 -5.28 8.51 -6.01
N GLY A 98 -6.00 8.44 -7.12
CA GLY A 98 -5.81 9.32 -8.27
C GLY A 98 -4.49 9.06 -9.02
N LEU A 99 -3.98 7.84 -8.98
CA LEU A 99 -2.90 7.39 -9.86
C LEU A 99 -3.50 6.98 -11.22
N SER A 100 -2.77 7.22 -12.31
CA SER A 100 -3.23 6.83 -13.64
C SER A 100 -3.20 5.31 -13.81
N HIS A 101 -4.08 4.79 -14.66
CA HIS A 101 -4.10 3.36 -15.01
C HIS A 101 -2.74 2.89 -15.56
N GLU A 102 -2.10 3.73 -16.38
CA GLU A 102 -0.77 3.45 -16.95
C GLU A 102 0.31 3.28 -15.87
N SER A 103 0.39 4.19 -14.89
CA SER A 103 1.41 4.08 -13.85
C SER A 103 1.16 2.94 -12.88
N ILE A 104 -0.11 2.60 -12.62
CA ILE A 104 -0.48 1.40 -11.87
C ILE A 104 0.04 0.15 -12.58
N ASN A 105 -0.28 0.00 -13.88
CA ASN A 105 0.20 -1.14 -14.68
C ASN A 105 1.71 -1.21 -14.70
N ARG A 106 2.39 -0.08 -14.94
CA ARG A 106 3.84 -0.05 -15.02
C ARG A 106 4.53 -0.48 -13.72
N VAL A 107 3.95 -0.14 -12.57
CA VAL A 107 4.46 -0.65 -11.27
C VAL A 107 4.26 -2.16 -11.21
N LEU A 108 3.06 -2.68 -11.52
CA LEU A 108 2.78 -4.11 -11.47
C LEU A 108 3.65 -4.93 -12.43
N ASP A 109 3.80 -4.48 -13.68
CA ASP A 109 4.66 -5.11 -14.69
C ASP A 109 6.12 -5.14 -14.25
N LEU A 110 6.59 -4.02 -13.68
CA LEU A 110 7.97 -3.93 -13.19
C LEU A 110 8.20 -4.93 -12.04
N MET A 111 7.22 -5.16 -11.17
CA MET A 111 7.37 -6.16 -10.10
C MET A 111 7.54 -7.56 -10.62
N ASP A 112 6.79 -7.94 -11.65
CA ASP A 112 6.90 -9.28 -12.24
C ASP A 112 8.28 -9.53 -12.86
N SER A 113 9.04 -8.45 -13.15
CA SER A 113 10.43 -8.53 -13.61
C SER A 113 11.46 -8.76 -12.49
N PHE A 114 11.09 -8.60 -11.21
CA PHE A 114 11.98 -8.81 -10.08
C PHE A 114 11.86 -10.23 -9.48
N PRO A 115 12.97 -10.94 -9.19
CA PRO A 115 12.94 -12.31 -8.66
C PRO A 115 12.11 -12.50 -7.39
N ASN A 116 12.08 -11.47 -6.53
CA ASN A 116 11.33 -11.47 -5.27
C ASN A 116 10.07 -10.59 -5.33
N LYS A 117 9.73 -10.06 -6.52
CA LYS A 117 8.63 -9.10 -6.73
C LYS A 117 8.71 -7.83 -5.86
N ILE A 118 9.90 -7.51 -5.34
CA ILE A 118 10.18 -6.29 -4.59
C ILE A 118 10.78 -5.26 -5.55
N VAL A 119 10.04 -4.19 -5.81
CA VAL A 119 10.53 -3.05 -6.62
C VAL A 119 11.33 -2.11 -5.73
N PRO A 120 12.60 -1.81 -6.07
CA PRO A 120 13.40 -0.82 -5.34
C PRO A 120 12.78 0.59 -5.45
N PRO A 121 12.89 1.44 -4.41
CA PRO A 121 12.30 2.78 -4.40
C PRO A 121 12.70 3.66 -5.59
N ASP A 122 13.93 3.52 -6.10
CA ASP A 122 14.46 4.34 -7.20
C ASP A 122 13.67 4.15 -8.51
N PHE A 123 13.16 2.94 -8.76
CA PHE A 123 12.36 2.69 -9.97
C PHE A 123 10.96 3.31 -9.91
N LEU A 124 10.41 3.52 -8.71
CA LEU A 124 9.13 4.21 -8.56
C LEU A 124 9.27 5.67 -9.00
N ILE A 125 10.39 6.30 -8.66
CA ILE A 125 10.66 7.69 -9.03
C ILE A 125 10.60 7.86 -10.56
N ASP A 126 11.16 6.92 -11.31
CA ASP A 126 11.17 6.97 -12.78
C ASP A 126 9.78 6.73 -13.38
N ILE A 127 8.97 5.85 -12.79
CA ILE A 127 7.59 5.59 -13.26
C ILE A 127 6.71 6.84 -13.10
N PHE A 128 6.86 7.57 -11.99
CA PHE A 128 5.97 8.67 -11.66
C PHE A 128 6.50 10.05 -12.08
N LYS A 129 7.78 10.18 -12.47
CA LYS A 129 8.32 11.40 -13.09
C LYS A 129 7.74 11.68 -14.47
N VAL A 130 7.38 10.65 -15.23
CA VAL A 130 6.86 10.79 -16.61
C VAL A 130 5.50 11.52 -16.65
N GLN A 131 4.75 11.55 -15.54
CA GLN A 131 3.45 12.25 -15.45
C GLN A 131 3.54 13.77 -15.34
N TYR A 132 4.74 14.34 -15.21
CA TYR A 132 4.95 15.80 -15.07
C TYR A 132 5.56 16.45 -16.32
N ASN A 133 5.69 15.71 -17.43
CA ASN A 133 6.14 16.24 -18.72
C ASN A 133 4.96 16.41 -19.69
#